data_AF-A0A916GR27-F1
#
_entry.id   AF-A0A916GR27-F1
#
_cell.length_a   1.000
_cell.length_b   1.000
_cell.length_c   1.000
_cell.angle_alpha   90.00
_cell.angle_beta   90.00
_cell.angle_gamma   90.00
#
_symmetry.space_group_name_H-M   'P 1'
#
loop_
_entity.id
_entity.type
_entity.pdbx_description
1 polymer ?
#
loop_
_entity_poly.entity_id
_entity_poly.type
_entity_poly.pdbx_seq_one_letter_code
_entity_poly.pdbx_strand_id
1 'polypeptide(L)'
;MRKLSAIEHRLIEDEHARLDQLLQDLREACCNFGSVKDCQGCGREKIASCQGRLNSFAYDFLDFVIQHFRNEEKIMAGASRTQDSNEYFRLHQKEHARLLKEMESLMQELLAMSKQGHTAVAIREFHYRVAELFGEHTRTFDDPFISRPHSGKE
;
A
#
# COMPACT_ATOMS: atom_id res chain seq x y z
N MET A 1 -2.45 0.42 24.79
CA MET A 1 -2.21 1.61 23.94
C MET A 1 -3.18 2.71 24.34
N ARG A 2 -2.73 3.97 24.29
CA ARG A 2 -3.57 5.18 24.41
C ARG A 2 -4.51 5.29 23.20
N LYS A 3 -5.65 5.96 23.36
CA LYS A 3 -6.50 6.39 22.25
C LYS A 3 -5.78 7.41 21.36
N LEU A 4 -5.94 7.28 20.05
CA LEU A 4 -5.51 8.26 19.07
C LEU A 4 -6.27 9.59 19.23
N SER A 5 -5.59 10.70 19.03
CA SER A 5 -6.23 12.00 18.84
C SER A 5 -6.95 12.05 17.49
N ALA A 6 -7.87 12.99 17.33
CA ALA A 6 -8.57 13.19 16.06
C ALA A 6 -7.61 13.51 14.90
N ILE A 7 -6.48 14.18 15.18
CA ILE A 7 -5.46 14.50 14.19
C ILE A 7 -4.71 13.23 13.77
N GLU A 8 -4.32 12.38 14.73
CA GLU A 8 -3.64 11.11 14.44
C GLU A 8 -4.54 10.15 13.66
N HIS A 9 -5.82 10.05 14.04
CA HIS A 9 -6.81 9.23 13.32
C HIS A 9 -7.00 9.69 11.88
N ARG A 10 -7.23 10.99 11.69
CA ARG A 10 -7.44 11.57 10.38
C ARG A 10 -6.22 11.43 9.47
N LEU A 11 -5.00 11.56 10.01
CA LEU A 11 -3.79 11.36 9.23
C LEU A 11 -3.74 9.95 8.62
N ILE A 12 -4.03 8.92 9.43
CA ILE A 12 -4.02 7.54 8.96
C ILE A 12 -5.12 7.30 7.92
N GLU A 13 -6.34 7.81 8.18
CA GLU A 13 -7.45 7.72 7.21
C GLU A 13 -7.11 8.42 5.88
N ASP A 14 -6.53 9.62 5.92
CA ASP A 14 -6.12 10.37 4.73
C ASP A 14 -5.00 9.62 3.96
N GLU A 15 -4.09 8.95 4.67
CA GLU A 15 -3.03 8.11 4.08
C GLU A 15 -3.59 6.84 3.44
N HIS A 16 -4.50 6.13 4.10
CA HIS A 16 -5.19 4.96 3.53
C HIS A 16 -6.01 5.34 2.29
N ALA A 17 -6.75 6.44 2.35
CA ALA A 17 -7.47 6.96 1.18
C ALA A 17 -6.51 7.33 0.03
N ARG A 18 -5.30 7.79 0.35
CA ARG A 18 -4.27 8.06 -0.67
C ARG A 18 -3.71 6.77 -1.30
N LEU A 19 -3.56 5.68 -0.55
CA LEU A 19 -3.21 4.36 -1.11
C LEU A 19 -4.26 3.90 -2.12
N ASP A 20 -5.54 4.01 -1.76
CA ASP A 20 -6.64 3.65 -2.65
C ASP A 20 -6.64 4.49 -3.94
N GLN A 21 -6.40 5.81 -3.81
CA GLN A 21 -6.32 6.69 -4.97
C GLN A 21 -5.13 6.32 -5.87
N LEU A 22 -3.97 5.99 -5.30
CA LEU A 22 -2.81 5.52 -6.06
C LEU A 22 -3.17 4.26 -6.86
N LEU A 23 -3.83 3.27 -6.23
CA LEU A 23 -4.26 2.05 -6.93
C LEU A 23 -5.25 2.35 -8.06
N GLN A 24 -6.19 3.27 -7.84
CA GLN A 24 -7.11 3.72 -8.87
C GLN A 24 -6.38 4.41 -10.04
N ASP A 25 -5.40 5.28 -9.75
CA ASP A 25 -4.60 5.96 -10.77
C ASP A 25 -3.77 4.97 -11.60
N LEU A 26 -3.26 3.91 -10.98
CA LEU A 26 -2.56 2.82 -11.66
C LEU A 26 -3.50 2.03 -12.57
N ARG A 27 -4.70 1.72 -12.09
CA ARG A 27 -5.74 1.05 -12.88
C ARG A 27 -6.10 1.86 -14.12
N GLU A 28 -6.24 3.17 -13.98
CA GLU A 28 -6.55 4.10 -15.07
C GLU A 28 -5.34 4.36 -15.99
N ALA A 29 -4.14 3.98 -15.57
CA ALA A 29 -2.93 4.10 -16.40
C ALA A 29 -2.92 3.18 -17.61
N CYS A 30 -3.63 2.04 -17.54
CA CYS A 30 -3.68 1.08 -18.62
C CYS A 30 -5.06 1.03 -19.28
N CYS A 31 -5.14 1.43 -20.55
CA CYS A 31 -6.38 1.33 -21.33
C CYS A 31 -6.90 -0.11 -21.51
N ASN A 32 -6.06 -1.13 -21.30
CA ASN A 32 -6.43 -2.55 -21.36
C ASN A 32 -6.47 -3.21 -19.98
N PHE A 33 -6.52 -2.44 -18.89
CA PHE A 33 -6.58 -3.00 -17.54
C PHE A 33 -7.71 -4.05 -17.40
N GLY A 34 -8.94 -3.68 -17.80
CA GLY A 34 -10.11 -4.56 -17.69
C GLY A 34 -10.25 -5.62 -18.79
N SER A 35 -9.32 -5.70 -19.74
CA SER A 35 -9.37 -6.66 -20.85
C SER A 35 -8.55 -7.90 -20.53
N VAL A 36 -9.08 -9.07 -20.91
CA VAL A 36 -8.32 -10.35 -20.89
C VAL A 36 -7.17 -10.32 -21.91
N LYS A 37 -7.25 -9.45 -22.91
CA LYS A 37 -6.20 -9.26 -23.91
C LYS A 37 -5.07 -8.39 -23.36
N ASP A 38 -3.85 -8.76 -23.69
CA ASP A 38 -2.69 -7.90 -23.49
C ASP A 38 -2.74 -6.69 -24.44
N CYS A 39 -1.76 -5.80 -24.34
CA CYS A 39 -1.58 -4.62 -25.20
C CYS A 39 -1.24 -4.93 -26.68
N GLN A 40 -1.56 -6.13 -27.19
CA GLN A 40 -1.28 -6.55 -28.57
C GLN A 40 -1.97 -5.69 -29.64
N GLY A 41 -3.11 -5.06 -29.30
CA GLY A 41 -3.82 -4.12 -30.18
C GLY A 41 -3.47 -2.64 -29.93
N CYS A 42 -2.59 -2.33 -28.97
CA CYS A 42 -2.23 -0.96 -28.64
C CYS A 42 -1.17 -0.42 -29.62
N GLY A 43 -1.29 0.86 -29.97
CA GLY A 43 -0.20 1.59 -30.62
C GLY A 43 1.02 1.70 -29.70
N ARG A 44 2.21 1.81 -30.28
CA ARG A 44 3.48 1.91 -29.54
C ARG A 44 3.48 3.04 -28.51
N GLU A 45 2.88 4.18 -28.84
CA GLU A 45 2.73 5.32 -27.92
C GLU A 45 1.95 4.97 -26.65
N LYS A 46 0.85 4.22 -26.79
CA LYS A 46 0.04 3.77 -25.65
C LYS A 46 0.81 2.78 -24.78
N ILE A 47 1.56 1.87 -25.39
CA ILE A 47 2.41 0.90 -24.68
C ILE A 47 3.48 1.65 -23.89
N ALA A 48 4.21 2.55 -24.54
CA ALA A 48 5.25 3.36 -23.90
C ALA A 48 4.68 4.21 -22.75
N SER A 49 3.48 4.78 -22.93
CA SER A 49 2.79 5.53 -21.88
C SER A 49 2.43 4.65 -20.67
N CYS A 50 1.87 3.45 -20.88
CA CYS A 50 1.56 2.51 -19.79
C CYS A 50 2.84 2.08 -19.05
N GLN A 51 3.92 1.81 -19.80
CA GLN A 51 5.21 1.42 -19.23
C GLN A 51 5.82 2.55 -18.39
N GLY A 52 5.82 3.78 -18.91
CA GLY A 52 6.31 4.95 -18.18
C GLY A 52 5.51 5.18 -16.89
N ARG A 53 4.18 5.10 -16.96
CA ARG A 53 3.31 5.27 -15.79
C ARG A 53 3.51 4.16 -14.77
N LEU A 54 3.67 2.90 -15.17
CA LEU A 54 4.00 1.81 -14.24
C LEU A 54 5.32 2.07 -13.51
N ASN A 55 6.36 2.51 -14.23
CA ASN A 55 7.66 2.81 -13.61
C ASN A 55 7.53 3.93 -12.58
N SER A 56 6.92 5.06 -12.96
CA SER A 56 6.71 6.19 -12.04
C SER A 56 5.89 5.77 -10.83
N PHE A 57 4.78 5.08 -11.06
CA PHE A 57 3.91 4.58 -10.01
C PHE A 57 4.67 3.72 -9.01
N ALA A 58 5.50 2.79 -9.49
CA ALA A 58 6.25 1.88 -8.65
C ALA A 58 7.11 2.66 -7.62
N TYR A 59 7.87 3.66 -8.07
CA TYR A 59 8.70 4.48 -7.18
C TYR A 59 7.87 5.36 -6.24
N ASP A 60 6.88 6.07 -6.78
CA ASP A 60 6.02 6.97 -5.99
C ASP A 60 5.25 6.20 -4.91
N PHE A 61 4.78 4.99 -5.24
CA PHE A 61 4.08 4.10 -4.32
C PHE A 61 4.98 3.62 -3.19
N LEU A 62 6.21 3.18 -3.49
CA LEU A 62 7.13 2.70 -2.47
C LEU A 62 7.54 3.81 -1.49
N ASP A 63 7.85 5.00 -1.99
CA ASP A 63 8.17 6.16 -1.15
C ASP A 63 7.00 6.53 -0.24
N PHE A 64 5.78 6.51 -0.79
CA PHE A 64 4.57 6.76 -0.01
C PHE A 64 4.38 5.72 1.11
N VAL A 65 4.49 4.43 0.79
CA VAL A 65 4.31 3.33 1.75
C VAL A 65 5.33 3.42 2.89
N ILE A 66 6.60 3.71 2.58
CA ILE A 66 7.64 3.89 3.59
C ILE A 66 7.28 5.04 4.53
N GLN A 67 6.76 6.14 3.99
CA GLN A 67 6.38 7.30 4.81
C GLN A 67 5.15 7.02 5.66
N HIS A 68 4.15 6.34 5.11
CA HIS A 68 2.95 5.89 5.83
C HIS A 68 3.32 5.00 7.02
N PHE A 69 4.11 3.94 6.80
CA PHE A 69 4.58 3.05 7.87
C PHE A 69 5.36 3.80 8.96
N ARG A 70 6.22 4.75 8.59
CA ARG A 70 6.93 5.60 9.57
C ARG A 70 5.99 6.46 10.41
N ASN A 71 4.92 6.98 9.81
CA ASN A 71 3.94 7.80 10.50
C ASN A 71 3.13 6.97 11.50
N GLU A 72 2.65 5.80 11.09
CA GLU A 72 1.96 4.87 11.99
C GLU A 72 2.86 4.43 13.14
N GLU A 73 4.09 4.02 12.86
CA GLU A 73 5.01 3.58 13.91
C GLU A 73 5.33 4.69 14.91
N LYS A 74 5.45 5.94 14.44
CA LYS A 74 5.63 7.11 15.32
C LYS A 74 4.42 7.33 16.22
N ILE A 75 3.22 7.19 15.67
CA ILE A 75 1.96 7.30 16.41
C ILE A 75 1.86 6.18 17.45
N MET A 76 2.12 4.94 17.05
CA MET A 76 2.07 3.77 17.92
C MET A 76 3.11 3.84 19.04
N ALA A 77 4.32 4.32 18.76
CA ALA A 77 5.35 4.55 19.77
C ALA A 77 4.89 5.57 20.82
N GLY A 78 4.26 6.67 20.41
CA GLY A 78 3.67 7.67 21.31
C GLY A 78 2.45 7.15 22.10
N ALA A 79 1.74 6.15 21.57
CA ALA A 79 0.58 5.54 22.21
C ALA A 79 0.91 4.32 23.10
N SER A 80 2.12 3.78 23.01
CA SER A 80 2.55 2.61 23.77
C SER A 80 2.90 2.98 25.22
N ARG A 81 2.22 2.33 26.18
CA ARG A 81 2.36 2.62 27.63
C ARG A 81 2.48 1.37 28.49
N THR A 82 2.24 0.19 27.92
CA THR A 82 2.21 -1.12 28.60
C THR A 82 3.07 -2.13 27.85
N GLN A 83 3.45 -3.21 28.53
CA GLN A 83 4.22 -4.31 27.93
C GLN A 83 3.49 -4.93 26.71
N ASP A 84 2.18 -5.17 26.82
CA ASP A 84 1.38 -5.70 25.69
C ASP A 84 1.33 -4.74 24.50
N SER A 85 1.27 -3.41 24.74
CA SER A 85 1.36 -2.45 23.64
C SER A 85 2.72 -2.44 22.97
N ASN A 86 3.78 -2.75 23.71
CA ASN A 86 5.12 -2.89 23.15
C ASN A 86 5.25 -4.17 22.33
N GLU A 87 4.59 -5.27 22.71
CA GLU A 87 4.59 -6.49 21.91
C GLU A 87 3.82 -6.31 20.59
N TYR A 88 2.61 -5.74 20.66
CA TYR A 88 1.82 -5.44 19.48
C TYR A 88 2.56 -4.50 18.53
N PHE A 89 3.15 -3.42 19.05
CA PHE A 89 3.95 -2.50 18.25
C PHE A 89 5.12 -3.20 17.54
N ARG A 90 5.85 -4.08 18.24
CA ARG A 90 6.95 -4.85 17.62
C ARG A 90 6.46 -5.83 16.55
N LEU A 91 5.27 -6.38 16.71
CA LEU A 91 4.66 -7.23 15.69
C LEU A 91 4.28 -6.42 14.44
N HIS A 92 3.69 -5.24 14.64
CA HIS A 92 3.34 -4.30 13.56
C HIS A 92 4.58 -3.86 12.76
N GLN A 93 5.68 -3.50 13.45
CA GLN A 93 6.94 -3.15 12.77
C GLN A 93 7.53 -4.30 11.96
N LYS A 94 7.43 -5.54 12.47
CA LYS A 94 7.87 -6.72 11.71
C LYS A 94 7.03 -6.92 10.45
N GLU A 95 5.75 -6.65 10.55
CA GLU A 95 4.83 -6.75 9.42
C GLU A 95 5.13 -5.68 8.37
N HIS A 96 5.34 -4.41 8.75
CA HIS A 96 5.82 -3.38 7.82
C HIS A 96 7.10 -3.80 7.10
N ALA A 97 8.07 -4.34 7.83
CA ALA A 97 9.32 -4.81 7.24
C ALA A 97 9.12 -6.00 6.28
N ARG A 98 8.13 -6.86 6.53
CA ARG A 98 7.74 -7.96 5.61
C ARG A 98 7.10 -7.38 4.34
N LEU A 99 6.12 -6.51 4.48
CA LEU A 99 5.40 -5.88 3.38
C LEU A 99 6.33 -5.08 2.47
N LEU A 100 7.28 -4.32 3.03
CA LEU A 100 8.27 -3.59 2.22
C LEU A 100 9.09 -4.53 1.32
N LYS A 101 9.55 -5.67 1.84
CA LYS A 101 10.31 -6.65 1.05
C LYS A 101 9.45 -7.30 -0.04
N GLU A 102 8.19 -7.57 0.25
CA GLU A 102 7.25 -8.10 -0.72
C GLU A 102 6.94 -7.09 -1.81
N MET A 103 6.78 -5.81 -1.46
CA MET A 103 6.60 -4.71 -2.42
C MET A 103 7.82 -4.53 -3.32
N GLU A 104 9.03 -4.49 -2.75
CA GLU A 104 10.26 -4.40 -3.53
C GLU A 104 10.36 -5.56 -4.54
N SER A 105 10.08 -6.79 -4.09
CA SER A 105 10.14 -7.99 -4.94
C SER A 105 9.08 -7.95 -6.04
N LEU A 106 7.83 -7.65 -5.68
CA LEU A 106 6.72 -7.49 -6.61
C LEU A 106 7.04 -6.42 -7.67
N MET A 107 7.56 -5.25 -7.27
CA MET A 107 7.94 -4.20 -8.20
C MET A 107 8.99 -4.68 -9.20
N GLN A 108 10.03 -5.40 -8.76
CA GLN A 108 11.04 -5.92 -9.69
C GLN A 108 10.47 -6.91 -10.71
N GLU A 109 9.61 -7.83 -10.26
CA GLU A 109 8.95 -8.82 -11.13
C GLU A 109 8.09 -8.14 -12.19
N LEU A 110 7.28 -7.16 -11.79
CA LEU A 110 6.35 -6.47 -12.67
C LEU A 110 7.06 -5.55 -13.67
N LEU A 111 8.15 -4.90 -13.26
CA LEU A 111 9.01 -4.16 -14.16
C LEU A 111 9.67 -5.08 -15.20
N ALA A 112 10.07 -6.28 -14.81
CA ALA A 112 10.61 -7.28 -15.75
C ALA A 112 9.55 -7.76 -16.74
N MET A 113 8.34 -8.09 -16.27
CA MET A 113 7.20 -8.46 -17.14
C MET A 113 6.84 -7.35 -18.13
N SER A 114 6.82 -6.10 -17.65
CA SER A 114 6.52 -4.94 -18.48
C SER A 114 7.56 -4.74 -19.60
N LYS A 115 8.85 -4.97 -19.33
CA LYS A 115 9.92 -4.94 -20.33
C LYS A 115 9.79 -6.05 -21.39
N GLN A 116 9.17 -7.17 -21.04
CA GLN A 116 8.88 -8.27 -21.97
C GLN A 116 7.64 -8.02 -22.83
N GLY A 117 6.95 -6.88 -22.64
CA GLY A 117 5.76 -6.49 -23.40
C GLY A 117 4.44 -6.81 -22.70
N HIS A 118 4.47 -7.39 -21.50
CA HIS A 118 3.29 -7.78 -20.73
C HIS A 118 2.81 -6.70 -19.75
N THR A 119 2.90 -5.42 -20.15
CA THR A 119 2.64 -4.28 -19.26
C THR A 119 1.22 -4.28 -18.69
N ALA A 120 0.20 -4.66 -19.46
CA ALA A 120 -1.17 -4.70 -18.95
C ALA A 120 -1.35 -5.78 -17.88
N VAL A 121 -0.70 -6.93 -18.07
CA VAL A 121 -0.66 -8.01 -17.08
C VAL A 121 0.07 -7.55 -15.82
N ALA A 122 1.23 -6.90 -15.98
CA ALA A 122 2.01 -6.39 -14.86
C ALA A 122 1.24 -5.36 -14.03
N ILE A 123 0.54 -4.41 -14.67
CA ILE A 123 -0.28 -3.41 -13.97
C ILE A 123 -1.42 -4.06 -13.19
N ARG A 124 -2.10 -5.07 -13.77
CA ARG A 124 -3.15 -5.82 -13.06
C ARG A 124 -2.61 -6.57 -11.86
N GLU A 125 -1.52 -7.31 -12.04
CA GLU A 125 -0.93 -8.08 -10.96
C GLU A 125 -0.46 -7.16 -9.82
N PHE A 126 0.17 -6.01 -10.14
CA PHE A 126 0.47 -4.98 -9.15
C PHE A 126 -0.78 -4.62 -8.35
N HIS A 127 -1.83 -4.20 -9.05
CA HIS A 127 -3.03 -3.70 -8.44
C HIS A 127 -3.67 -4.74 -7.51
N TYR A 128 -3.82 -5.98 -7.98
CA TYR A 128 -4.43 -7.04 -7.18
C TYR A 128 -3.62 -7.40 -5.95
N ARG A 129 -2.30 -7.56 -6.11
CA ARG A 129 -1.44 -7.95 -4.98
C ARG A 129 -1.31 -6.86 -3.93
N VAL A 130 -1.22 -5.60 -4.35
CA VAL A 130 -1.17 -4.50 -3.39
C VAL A 130 -2.51 -4.32 -2.67
N ALA A 131 -3.64 -4.39 -3.39
CA ALA A 131 -4.95 -4.32 -2.74
C ALA A 131 -5.18 -5.47 -1.74
N GLU A 132 -4.70 -6.68 -2.06
CA GLU A 132 -4.76 -7.83 -1.17
C GLU A 132 -3.91 -7.62 0.08
N LEU A 133 -2.62 -7.30 -0.09
CA LEU A 133 -1.65 -7.17 1.01
C LEU A 133 -2.01 -6.02 1.96
N PHE A 134 -2.34 -4.84 1.43
CA PHE A 134 -2.72 -3.71 2.28
C PHE A 134 -4.11 -3.91 2.88
N GLY A 135 -5.06 -4.51 2.17
CA GLY A 135 -6.35 -4.85 2.74
C GLY A 135 -6.24 -5.83 3.91
N GLU A 136 -5.35 -6.83 3.83
CA GLU A 136 -5.05 -7.74 4.93
C GLU A 136 -4.35 -7.03 6.09
N HIS A 137 -3.39 -6.17 5.79
CA HIS A 137 -2.69 -5.36 6.78
C HIS A 137 -3.66 -4.48 7.57
N THR A 138 -4.52 -3.72 6.88
CA THR A 138 -5.49 -2.84 7.53
C THR A 138 -6.41 -3.61 8.46
N ARG A 139 -6.96 -4.74 8.02
CA ARG A 139 -7.87 -5.55 8.88
C ARG A 139 -7.18 -6.18 10.09
N THR A 140 -5.92 -6.59 9.93
CA THR A 140 -5.22 -7.41 10.93
C THR A 140 -4.41 -6.56 11.90
N PHE A 141 -3.85 -5.45 11.42
CA PHE A 141 -2.90 -4.62 12.14
C PHE A 141 -3.41 -3.20 12.37
N ASP A 142 -4.06 -2.57 11.39
CA ASP A 142 -4.45 -1.16 11.54
C ASP A 142 -5.74 -0.99 12.34
N ASP A 143 -6.81 -1.65 11.92
CA ASP A 143 -8.12 -1.61 12.55
C ASP A 143 -8.06 -1.86 14.07
N PRO A 144 -7.30 -2.85 14.59
CA PRO A 144 -7.23 -3.09 16.03
C PRO A 144 -6.49 -2.02 16.82
N PHE A 145 -5.68 -1.16 16.20
CA PHE A 145 -5.06 -0.01 16.87
C PHE A 145 -5.89 1.27 16.68
N ILE A 146 -6.49 1.46 15.51
CA ILE A 146 -7.35 2.60 15.17
C ILE A 146 -8.66 2.55 15.98
N SER A 147 -9.32 1.39 16.01
CA SER A 147 -10.68 1.21 16.50
C SER A 147 -10.80 0.97 18.02
N ARG A 148 -9.70 1.04 18.80
CA ARG A 148 -9.77 0.70 20.23
C ARG A 148 -10.73 1.62 21.00
N PRO A 149 -11.82 1.08 21.59
CA PRO A 149 -12.78 1.87 22.33
C PRO A 149 -12.24 2.29 23.70
N HIS A 150 -12.90 3.30 24.28
CA HIS A 150 -12.59 3.90 25.57
C HIS A 150 -12.58 2.85 26.69
N SER A 151 -11.43 2.50 27.25
CA SER A 151 -11.38 1.94 28.60
C SER A 151 -11.45 3.10 29.60
N GLY A 152 -12.59 3.80 29.60
CA GLY A 152 -12.98 4.71 30.66
C GLY A 152 -13.56 3.89 31.80
N LYS A 153 -12.88 3.86 32.93
CA LYS A 153 -13.58 3.74 34.21
C LYS A 153 -13.55 5.13 34.82
N GLU A 154 -14.76 5.65 35.01
CA GLU A 154 -15.10 6.67 36.00
C GLU A 154 -14.56 6.29 37.39
#